data_AF-A0A8C4I282-F1
#
_entry.id   AF-A0A8C4I282-F1
#
_cell.length_a   1.000
_cell.length_b   1.000
_cell.length_c   1.000
_cell.angle_alpha   90.00
_cell.angle_beta   90.00
_cell.angle_gamma   90.00
#
_symmetry.space_group_name_H-M   'P 1'
#
loop_
_entity.id
_entity.type
_entity.pdbx_description
1 polymer ?
#
loop_
_entity_poly.entity_id
_entity_poly.type
_entity_poly.pdbx_seq_one_letter_code
_entity_poly.pdbx_strand_id
1 'polypeptide(L)'
;MNHTPSPHLSEGGKSAGGGLLCSLGLGSDRGIRSPDSLTHTPSPTGGTPSSSPPLLLSPGLGAGADWESREELRLRELEEARARAAQMEKTMRWWSDCTANWREKWSKVRAERNRARDEVRQLRQRLDTLTKELTSVRRERQELASENETLRQETLRLRGDHTAPPTSATSPSSSPAHPRGASSSSSPSIHPSSPASLSSSQVHTDGKLDRVGEGPPGSPEPEPVRDVDLDGQKMAQQKDLEVLESVLRSRAPEGDPEDWESRGSGNLANSRSSSGLSRQERSRQLWEDISTVEEDSSKLNALQLRLDESQKVLLKEREDKLALSKSIERLEAELSQWKLKYEELSKSKQEALKQVNLLKEMHQDELGRISEDLEDELGARTSMDKKLAELRAEMERLQVENAAEWGRRERLETEKLALERDNKKLRAQAEDLEEQLAKKRRQAASALDTDLKAIQSELFERNKELADLRHVHSKLKKQFQEKTAELAHANRRVESHEAEVKKLRLRVEELKKELGQAEDELDESHNQTRKLQRSLDEQVEQTENLQVQLEHLQSRLRRQQQNPGLFGKMRSARFSPENPDGPTSDMDEEDEELQLQIP
;
A
#
# COMPACT_ATOMS: atom_id res chain seq x y z
N MET A 1 -7.83 10.33 -42.33
CA MET A 1 -6.75 9.47 -42.88
C MET A 1 -5.85 9.02 -41.74
N ASN A 2 -5.35 7.78 -41.77
CA ASN A 2 -4.38 7.28 -40.81
C ASN A 2 -2.97 7.37 -41.39
N HIS A 3 -1.98 7.81 -40.60
CA HIS A 3 -0.58 7.72 -40.94
C HIS A 3 0.22 7.07 -39.80
N THR A 4 0.31 5.75 -39.86
CA THR A 4 1.35 4.97 -39.19
C THR A 4 2.67 5.11 -39.93
N PRO A 5 3.80 5.06 -39.21
CA PRO A 5 5.01 4.43 -39.73
C PRO A 5 5.38 3.18 -38.90
N SER A 6 5.85 2.14 -39.59
CA SER A 6 6.39 0.91 -39.00
C SER A 6 7.92 0.86 -39.15
N PRO A 7 8.62 -0.03 -38.43
CA PRO A 7 10.06 0.13 -38.14
C PRO A 7 10.98 -0.46 -39.22
N HIS A 8 12.26 -0.08 -39.13
CA HIS A 8 13.38 -0.83 -39.72
C HIS A 8 14.36 -1.29 -38.62
N LEU A 9 14.94 -2.48 -38.81
CA LEU A 9 16.00 -3.06 -37.98
C LEU A 9 17.13 -3.57 -38.89
N SER A 10 18.37 -3.37 -38.45
CA SER A 10 19.62 -4.13 -38.71
C SER A 10 20.71 -3.44 -37.85
N GLU A 11 21.47 -4.14 -37.00
CA GLU A 11 22.72 -4.86 -37.35
C GLU A 11 23.73 -4.01 -38.14
N GLY A 12 25.00 -3.83 -37.72
CA GLY A 12 25.77 -4.24 -36.53
C GLY A 12 27.15 -3.53 -36.60
N GLY A 13 28.13 -3.64 -35.69
CA GLY A 13 28.34 -4.44 -34.47
C GLY A 13 29.84 -4.35 -34.09
N LYS A 14 30.33 -5.18 -33.13
CA LYS A 14 31.74 -5.28 -32.65
C LYS A 14 32.21 -4.06 -31.80
N SER A 15 33.14 -4.17 -30.84
CA SER A 15 33.91 -5.33 -30.33
C SER A 15 34.33 -5.14 -28.86
N ALA A 16 34.79 -6.24 -28.24
CA ALA A 16 35.51 -6.32 -26.95
C ALA A 16 34.76 -5.87 -25.67
N GLY A 17 35.06 -6.42 -24.49
CA GLY A 17 35.93 -7.57 -24.20
C GLY A 17 36.56 -7.49 -22.81
N GLY A 18 36.62 -8.62 -22.09
CA GLY A 18 37.24 -8.73 -20.76
C GLY A 18 36.22 -8.90 -19.64
N GLY A 19 36.05 -10.15 -19.19
CA GLY A 19 35.45 -10.46 -17.88
C GLY A 19 36.54 -10.83 -16.89
N LEU A 20 36.46 -10.33 -15.66
CA LEU A 20 37.25 -10.80 -14.53
C LEU A 20 36.33 -11.03 -13.32
N LEU A 21 36.47 -12.19 -12.71
CA LEU A 21 35.90 -12.52 -11.40
C LEU A 21 36.89 -12.06 -10.33
N CYS A 22 36.40 -11.45 -9.25
CA CYS A 22 36.85 -11.83 -7.91
C CYS A 22 35.90 -11.35 -6.80
N SER A 23 35.62 -12.29 -5.90
CA SER A 23 34.68 -12.19 -4.78
C SER A 23 35.23 -11.42 -3.57
N LEU A 24 34.32 -11.07 -2.64
CA LEU A 24 34.50 -10.86 -1.20
C LEU A 24 35.28 -9.61 -0.70
N GLY A 25 34.64 -8.86 0.21
CA GLY A 25 35.33 -8.39 1.42
C GLY A 25 34.95 -7.02 1.99
N LEU A 26 34.45 -7.03 3.24
CA LEU A 26 34.61 -6.02 4.31
C LEU A 26 33.92 -4.63 4.17
N GLY A 27 33.57 -4.04 5.32
CA GLY A 27 33.70 -2.59 5.50
C GLY A 27 32.46 -1.69 5.55
N SER A 28 31.32 -2.12 6.10
CA SER A 28 30.28 -1.15 6.53
C SER A 28 30.64 -0.51 7.87
N ASP A 29 31.64 0.40 7.88
CA ASP A 29 31.82 1.36 8.96
C ASP A 29 32.40 2.69 8.46
N ARG A 30 31.54 3.72 8.44
CA ARG A 30 31.91 5.14 8.42
C ARG A 30 30.84 5.92 9.16
N GLY A 31 31.02 6.08 10.48
CA GLY A 31 30.18 6.94 11.30
C GLY A 31 30.07 8.37 10.74
N ILE A 32 28.85 8.90 10.71
CA ILE A 32 28.57 10.27 10.27
C ILE A 32 29.08 11.24 11.36
N ARG A 33 30.05 12.09 11.01
CA ARG A 33 30.43 13.25 11.83
C ARG A 33 29.61 14.46 11.41
N SER A 34 28.91 15.09 12.35
CA SER A 34 28.32 16.42 12.17
C SER A 34 29.41 17.48 11.99
N PRO A 35 29.24 18.45 11.08
CA PRO A 35 30.00 19.69 11.05
C PRO A 35 29.17 20.82 11.66
N ASP A 36 29.21 20.95 12.99
CA ASP A 36 28.73 22.15 13.69
C ASP A 36 29.86 23.16 13.92
N SER A 37 29.48 24.42 14.12
CA SER A 37 30.35 25.58 14.39
C SER A 37 31.24 26.07 13.23
N LEU A 38 30.80 27.16 12.58
CA LEU A 38 31.53 28.44 12.60
C LEU A 38 30.66 29.55 11.97
N THR A 39 29.82 30.19 12.78
CA THR A 39 29.17 31.45 12.43
C THR A 39 30.12 32.62 12.67
N HIS A 40 30.45 33.42 11.64
CA HIS A 40 30.76 34.87 11.75
C HIS A 40 30.99 35.46 10.35
N THR A 41 30.06 36.29 9.88
CA THR A 41 30.23 37.11 8.67
C THR A 41 29.62 38.51 8.92
N PRO A 42 30.41 39.59 8.95
CA PRO A 42 29.87 40.95 9.04
C PRO A 42 29.34 41.41 7.67
N SER A 43 28.23 42.17 7.68
CA SER A 43 27.70 42.81 6.47
C SER A 43 28.49 44.10 6.14
N PRO A 44 28.74 44.41 4.86
CA PRO A 44 29.37 45.67 4.48
C PRO A 44 28.34 46.82 4.53
N THR A 45 28.53 47.78 5.43
CA THR A 45 27.85 49.07 5.38
C THR A 45 28.31 49.86 4.16
N GLY A 46 27.38 50.26 3.28
CA GLY A 46 27.70 51.01 2.08
C GLY A 46 28.09 52.46 2.40
N GLY A 47 29.33 52.84 2.09
CA GLY A 47 29.77 54.23 2.02
C GLY A 47 30.05 54.62 0.57
N THR A 48 29.45 55.71 0.08
CA THR A 48 29.62 56.20 -1.29
C THR A 48 30.91 57.04 -1.43
N PRO A 49 31.89 56.65 -2.27
CA PRO A 49 33.00 57.53 -2.61
C PRO A 49 32.57 58.53 -3.69
N SER A 50 32.71 59.83 -3.41
CA SER A 50 32.48 60.89 -4.41
C SER A 50 33.55 60.87 -5.51
N SER A 51 33.17 61.24 -6.74
CA SER A 51 34.09 61.30 -7.87
C SER A 51 34.75 62.67 -7.98
N SER A 52 36.09 62.71 -7.93
CA SER A 52 36.89 63.87 -8.33
C SER A 52 38.32 63.41 -8.69
N PRO A 53 38.88 63.81 -9.85
CA PRO A 53 40.19 63.33 -10.29
C PRO A 53 41.35 64.17 -9.73
N PRO A 54 42.43 63.56 -9.22
CA PRO A 54 43.68 64.28 -8.98
C PRO A 54 44.40 64.57 -10.30
N LEU A 55 44.93 65.79 -10.45
CA LEU A 55 45.72 66.19 -11.62
C LEU A 55 47.19 65.75 -11.52
N LEU A 56 47.81 65.62 -12.69
CA LEU A 56 49.19 65.18 -12.93
C LEU A 56 50.25 65.94 -12.10
N LEU A 57 51.27 65.21 -11.61
CA LEU A 57 52.56 65.81 -11.24
C LEU A 57 53.73 64.79 -11.30
N SER A 58 54.54 64.93 -12.36
CA SER A 58 55.96 64.51 -12.50
C SER A 58 56.40 63.02 -12.40
N PRO A 59 57.40 62.59 -13.21
CA PRO A 59 57.96 61.24 -13.15
C PRO A 59 59.26 61.14 -12.35
N GLY A 60 59.41 60.12 -11.49
CA GLY A 60 60.71 59.79 -10.87
C GLY A 60 60.69 58.65 -9.86
N LEU A 61 61.58 57.67 -10.05
CA LEU A 61 62.18 56.83 -8.99
C LEU A 61 61.24 56.10 -7.99
N GLY A 62 60.05 55.68 -8.41
CA GLY A 62 59.15 54.82 -7.62
C GLY A 62 58.50 53.63 -8.36
N ALA A 63 58.74 53.49 -9.66
CA ALA A 63 57.91 52.69 -10.58
C ALA A 63 58.05 51.15 -10.48
N GLY A 64 58.71 50.62 -9.45
CA GLY A 64 58.71 49.19 -9.12
C GLY A 64 57.61 48.87 -8.10
N ALA A 65 57.81 49.29 -6.86
CA ALA A 65 56.96 48.94 -5.72
C ALA A 65 55.48 49.36 -5.84
N ASP A 66 55.18 50.48 -6.53
CA ASP A 66 53.79 50.91 -6.78
C ASP A 66 53.09 50.00 -7.81
N TRP A 67 53.84 49.53 -8.82
CA TRP A 67 53.35 48.53 -9.77
C TRP A 67 53.18 47.15 -9.14
N GLU A 68 54.13 46.73 -8.30
CA GLU A 68 54.04 45.48 -7.53
C GLU A 68 52.83 45.50 -6.58
N SER A 69 52.63 46.59 -5.82
CA SER A 69 51.48 46.77 -4.91
C SER A 69 50.14 46.75 -5.67
N ARG A 70 50.10 47.37 -6.85
CA ARG A 70 48.90 47.42 -7.70
C ARG A 70 48.58 46.08 -8.37
N GLU A 71 49.59 45.36 -8.83
CA GLU A 71 49.39 44.02 -9.42
C GLU A 71 49.10 42.98 -8.32
N GLU A 72 49.67 43.11 -7.11
CA GLU A 72 49.26 42.36 -5.93
C GLU A 72 47.77 42.57 -5.58
N LEU A 73 47.28 43.81 -5.57
CA LEU A 73 45.86 44.11 -5.34
C LEU A 73 45.00 43.44 -6.41
N ARG A 74 45.41 43.55 -7.68
CA ARG A 74 44.72 42.95 -8.83
C ARG A 74 44.70 41.42 -8.79
N LEU A 75 45.78 40.79 -8.29
CA LEU A 75 45.85 39.36 -8.05
C LEU A 75 44.90 38.93 -6.92
N ARG A 76 44.82 39.70 -5.83
CA ARG A 76 43.84 39.46 -4.75
C ARG A 76 42.40 39.63 -5.23
N GLU A 77 42.09 40.64 -6.03
CA GLU A 77 40.78 40.82 -6.68
C GLU A 77 40.43 39.63 -7.60
N LEU A 78 41.40 39.14 -8.39
CA LEU A 78 41.23 37.95 -9.24
C LEU A 78 41.03 36.67 -8.42
N GLU A 79 41.70 36.52 -7.28
CA GLU A 79 41.51 35.37 -6.38
C GLU A 79 40.18 35.44 -5.64
N GLU A 80 39.72 36.62 -5.21
CA GLU A 80 38.39 36.77 -4.63
C GLU A 80 37.29 36.51 -5.68
N ALA A 81 37.47 36.99 -6.92
CA ALA A 81 36.57 36.69 -8.04
C ALA A 81 36.51 35.17 -8.33
N ARG A 82 37.66 34.48 -8.32
CA ARG A 82 37.73 33.01 -8.44
C ARG A 82 37.04 32.30 -7.26
N ALA A 83 37.21 32.78 -6.04
CA ALA A 83 36.57 32.22 -4.85
C ALA A 83 35.04 32.38 -4.88
N ARG A 84 34.55 33.58 -5.24
CA ARG A 84 33.12 33.87 -5.47
C ARG A 84 32.55 32.99 -6.58
N ALA A 85 33.26 32.85 -7.71
CA ALA A 85 32.86 31.97 -8.82
C ALA A 85 32.80 30.49 -8.38
N ALA A 86 33.81 29.99 -7.68
CA ALA A 86 33.82 28.61 -7.14
C ALA A 86 32.67 28.35 -6.15
N GLN A 87 32.26 29.35 -5.37
CA GLN A 87 31.12 29.26 -4.46
C GLN A 87 29.77 29.28 -5.21
N MET A 88 29.63 30.10 -6.26
CA MET A 88 28.49 30.01 -7.19
C MET A 88 28.42 28.64 -7.87
N GLU A 89 29.57 28.08 -8.28
CA GLU A 89 29.68 26.76 -8.90
C GLU A 89 29.27 25.61 -7.97
N LYS A 90 29.62 25.66 -6.68
CA LYS A 90 29.12 24.71 -5.67
C LYS A 90 27.60 24.84 -5.51
N THR A 91 27.10 26.08 -5.46
CA THR A 91 25.67 26.37 -5.29
C THR A 91 24.86 25.87 -6.48
N MET A 92 25.33 26.10 -7.72
CA MET A 92 24.69 25.57 -8.93
C MET A 92 24.72 24.04 -9.01
N ARG A 93 25.82 23.38 -8.60
CA ARG A 93 25.86 21.91 -8.50
C ARG A 93 24.84 21.39 -7.48
N TRP A 94 24.75 22.00 -6.29
CA TRP A 94 23.76 21.62 -5.28
C TRP A 94 22.31 21.76 -5.77
N TRP A 95 21.96 22.86 -6.46
CA TRP A 95 20.64 23.02 -7.08
C TRP A 95 20.38 21.99 -8.20
N SER A 96 21.39 21.68 -9.01
CA SER A 96 21.32 20.63 -10.03
C SER A 96 21.06 19.26 -9.41
N ASP A 97 21.78 18.90 -8.35
CA ASP A 97 21.67 17.61 -7.67
C ASP A 97 20.32 17.47 -6.94
N CYS A 98 19.84 18.54 -6.29
CA CYS A 98 18.49 18.59 -5.73
C CYS A 98 17.42 18.38 -6.81
N THR A 99 17.58 19.04 -7.97
CA THR A 99 16.65 18.90 -9.09
C THR A 99 16.69 17.49 -9.70
N ALA A 100 17.87 16.89 -9.82
CA ALA A 100 18.06 15.52 -10.29
C ALA A 100 17.42 14.49 -9.32
N ASN A 101 17.69 14.63 -8.03
CA ASN A 101 17.13 13.78 -6.97
C ASN A 101 15.59 13.87 -6.92
N TRP A 102 15.03 15.06 -7.08
CA TRP A 102 13.59 15.29 -7.18
C TRP A 102 13.00 14.63 -8.44
N ARG A 103 13.60 14.85 -9.62
CA ARG A 103 13.17 14.18 -10.87
C ARG A 103 13.21 12.66 -10.74
N GLU A 104 14.25 12.10 -10.12
CA GLU A 104 14.40 10.65 -9.91
C GLU A 104 13.32 10.10 -8.98
N LYS A 105 13.12 10.72 -7.81
CA LYS A 105 12.04 10.35 -6.86
C LYS A 105 10.67 10.39 -7.54
N TRP A 106 10.35 11.47 -8.26
CA TRP A 106 9.09 11.58 -9.01
C TRP A 106 9.02 10.63 -10.22
N SER A 107 10.14 10.17 -10.76
CA SER A 107 10.15 9.08 -11.76
C SER A 107 9.79 7.74 -11.11
N LYS A 108 10.44 7.39 -9.99
CA LYS A 108 10.15 6.17 -9.20
C LYS A 108 8.69 6.13 -8.74
N VAL A 109 8.16 7.19 -8.15
CA VAL A 109 6.75 7.27 -7.72
C VAL A 109 5.78 7.14 -8.91
N ARG A 110 6.08 7.72 -10.07
CA ARG A 110 5.26 7.54 -11.28
C ARG A 110 5.35 6.12 -11.84
N ALA A 111 6.53 5.48 -11.76
CA ALA A 111 6.74 4.10 -12.19
C ALA A 111 5.96 3.12 -11.32
N GLU A 112 6.07 3.19 -9.99
CA GLU A 112 5.31 2.32 -9.07
C GLU A 112 3.80 2.53 -9.19
N ARG A 113 3.35 3.79 -9.28
CA ARG A 113 1.93 4.12 -9.56
C ARG A 113 1.44 3.53 -10.89
N ASN A 114 2.29 3.51 -11.93
CA ASN A 114 1.94 2.88 -13.20
C ASN A 114 1.90 1.36 -13.06
N ARG A 115 2.91 0.77 -12.42
CA ARG A 115 3.04 -0.67 -12.14
C ARG A 115 1.82 -1.21 -11.40
N ALA A 116 1.40 -0.56 -10.32
CA ALA A 116 0.19 -0.93 -9.58
C ALA A 116 -1.08 -0.82 -10.45
N ARG A 117 -1.15 0.14 -11.39
CA ARG A 117 -2.25 0.25 -12.36
C ARG A 117 -2.19 -0.85 -13.44
N ASP A 118 -1.00 -1.32 -13.81
CA ASP A 118 -0.80 -2.45 -14.72
C ASP A 118 -1.20 -3.76 -14.04
N GLU A 119 -0.75 -3.98 -12.80
CA GLU A 119 -1.09 -5.13 -11.97
C GLU A 119 -2.60 -5.22 -11.69
N VAL A 120 -3.26 -4.10 -11.35
CA VAL A 120 -4.74 -4.06 -11.23
C VAL A 120 -5.45 -4.39 -12.54
N ARG A 121 -4.89 -4.01 -13.71
CA ARG A 121 -5.44 -4.40 -15.02
C ARG A 121 -5.24 -5.90 -15.30
N GLN A 122 -4.07 -6.46 -14.98
CA GLN A 122 -3.81 -7.90 -15.10
C GLN A 122 -4.70 -8.73 -14.17
N LEU A 123 -4.90 -8.29 -12.93
CA LEU A 123 -5.76 -8.97 -11.96
C LEU A 123 -7.24 -8.96 -12.39
N ARG A 124 -7.72 -7.84 -12.97
CA ARG A 124 -9.06 -7.78 -13.58
C ARG A 124 -9.19 -8.75 -14.76
N GLN A 125 -8.23 -8.77 -15.69
CA GLN A 125 -8.23 -9.72 -16.82
C GLN A 125 -8.20 -11.19 -16.35
N ARG A 126 -7.43 -11.51 -15.30
CA ARG A 126 -7.42 -12.86 -14.70
C ARG A 126 -8.77 -13.20 -14.04
N LEU A 127 -9.39 -12.26 -13.33
CA LEU A 127 -10.73 -12.43 -12.77
C LEU A 127 -11.77 -12.69 -13.87
N ASP A 128 -11.74 -11.93 -14.97
CA ASP A 128 -12.64 -12.10 -16.11
C ASP A 128 -12.47 -13.47 -16.78
N THR A 129 -11.24 -13.95 -16.93
CA THR A 129 -10.93 -15.29 -17.47
C THR A 129 -11.40 -16.40 -16.54
N LEU A 130 -11.04 -16.37 -15.26
CA LEU A 130 -11.48 -17.35 -14.25
C LEU A 130 -13.01 -17.36 -14.09
N THR A 131 -13.66 -16.21 -14.25
CA THR A 131 -15.14 -16.11 -14.25
C THR A 131 -15.75 -16.82 -15.47
N LYS A 132 -15.15 -16.66 -16.66
CA LYS A 132 -15.59 -17.35 -17.88
C LYS A 132 -15.39 -18.86 -17.78
N GLU A 133 -14.23 -19.30 -17.30
CA GLU A 133 -13.94 -20.72 -17.04
C GLU A 133 -14.94 -21.31 -16.04
N LEU A 134 -15.20 -20.61 -14.92
CA LEU A 134 -16.20 -21.01 -13.92
C LEU A 134 -17.62 -21.08 -14.52
N THR A 135 -17.98 -20.20 -15.46
CA THR A 135 -19.27 -20.32 -16.18
C THR A 135 -19.30 -21.49 -17.17
N SER A 136 -18.19 -21.82 -17.83
CA SER A 136 -18.10 -22.99 -18.72
C SER A 136 -18.22 -24.29 -17.94
N VAL A 137 -17.45 -24.45 -16.85
CA VAL A 137 -17.53 -25.63 -15.98
C VAL A 137 -18.92 -25.78 -15.34
N ARG A 138 -19.60 -24.67 -15.02
CA ARG A 138 -21.01 -24.71 -14.56
C ARG A 138 -21.97 -25.20 -15.65
N ARG A 139 -21.78 -24.77 -16.90
CA ARG A 139 -22.55 -25.22 -18.06
C ARG A 139 -22.30 -26.70 -18.35
N GLU A 140 -21.04 -27.12 -18.44
CA GLU A 140 -20.64 -28.52 -18.62
C GLU A 140 -21.19 -29.43 -17.50
N ARG A 141 -21.14 -28.99 -16.24
CA ARG A 141 -21.76 -29.72 -15.11
C ARG A 141 -23.28 -29.80 -15.24
N GLN A 142 -23.94 -28.83 -15.88
CA GLN A 142 -25.39 -28.86 -16.12
C GLN A 142 -25.76 -29.78 -17.29
N GLU A 143 -24.95 -29.78 -18.36
CA GLU A 143 -25.06 -30.69 -19.50
C GLU A 143 -24.87 -32.15 -19.04
N LEU A 144 -23.75 -32.46 -18.37
CA LEU A 144 -23.46 -33.79 -17.81
C LEU A 144 -24.51 -34.25 -16.78
N ALA A 145 -25.13 -33.33 -16.05
CA ALA A 145 -26.24 -33.65 -15.14
C ALA A 145 -27.52 -34.01 -15.90
N SER A 146 -27.83 -33.31 -17.00
CA SER A 146 -28.97 -33.65 -17.86
C SER A 146 -28.76 -34.96 -18.61
N GLU A 147 -27.55 -35.23 -19.09
CA GLU A 147 -27.17 -36.50 -19.73
C GLU A 147 -27.23 -37.68 -18.74
N ASN A 148 -26.74 -37.49 -17.51
CA ASN A 148 -26.90 -38.46 -16.43
C ASN A 148 -28.38 -38.76 -16.15
N GLU A 149 -29.25 -37.76 -16.25
CA GLU A 149 -30.68 -37.91 -15.99
C GLU A 149 -31.39 -38.63 -17.14
N THR A 150 -31.07 -38.33 -18.41
CA THR A 150 -31.58 -39.12 -19.55
C THR A 150 -31.08 -40.56 -19.50
N LEU A 151 -29.81 -40.81 -19.16
CA LEU A 151 -29.26 -42.16 -18.97
C LEU A 151 -29.93 -42.92 -17.81
N ARG A 152 -30.30 -42.24 -16.71
CA ARG A 152 -31.11 -42.85 -15.64
C ARG A 152 -32.50 -43.23 -16.13
N GLN A 153 -33.17 -42.36 -16.89
CA GLN A 153 -34.51 -42.63 -17.42
C GLN A 153 -34.50 -43.75 -18.47
N GLU A 154 -33.46 -43.84 -19.29
CA GLU A 154 -33.23 -44.95 -20.22
C GLU A 154 -32.93 -46.26 -19.48
N THR A 155 -32.04 -46.23 -18.46
CA THR A 155 -31.78 -47.37 -17.58
C THR A 155 -33.05 -47.84 -16.85
N LEU A 156 -33.94 -46.91 -16.47
CA LEU A 156 -35.23 -47.22 -15.85
C LEU A 156 -36.23 -47.83 -16.84
N ARG A 157 -36.23 -47.41 -18.12
CA ARG A 157 -37.02 -48.07 -19.18
C ARG A 157 -36.55 -49.49 -19.42
N LEU A 158 -35.24 -49.68 -19.65
CA LEU A 158 -34.62 -51.00 -19.85
C LEU A 158 -34.78 -51.93 -18.64
N ARG A 159 -34.86 -51.38 -17.42
CA ARG A 159 -35.21 -52.13 -16.21
C ARG A 159 -36.70 -52.43 -16.09
N GLY A 160 -37.57 -51.56 -16.61
CA GLY A 160 -39.03 -51.74 -16.64
C GLY A 160 -39.46 -52.97 -17.45
N ASP A 161 -38.76 -53.26 -18.54
CA ASP A 161 -38.96 -54.49 -19.33
C ASP A 161 -38.46 -55.76 -18.60
N HIS A 162 -37.71 -55.62 -17.50
CA HIS A 162 -37.03 -56.71 -16.79
C HIS A 162 -37.16 -56.61 -15.25
N THR A 163 -38.37 -56.76 -14.70
CA THR A 163 -38.51 -57.36 -13.35
C THR A 163 -39.90 -57.97 -13.07
N ALA A 164 -39.95 -59.29 -12.87
CA ALA A 164 -40.91 -59.92 -11.96
C ALA A 164 -40.26 -60.05 -10.56
N PRO A 165 -41.02 -60.05 -9.46
CA PRO A 165 -40.46 -59.79 -8.12
C PRO A 165 -40.01 -61.05 -7.34
N PRO A 166 -38.97 -60.93 -6.49
CA PRO A 166 -38.67 -61.86 -5.40
C PRO A 166 -39.07 -61.29 -4.01
N THR A 167 -39.01 -62.14 -2.97
CA THR A 167 -39.70 -61.94 -1.68
C THR A 167 -38.77 -61.83 -0.45
N SER A 168 -39.13 -60.92 0.48
CA SER A 168 -39.01 -60.99 1.96
C SER A 168 -37.75 -61.51 2.68
N ALA A 169 -37.30 -60.71 3.68
CA ALA A 169 -36.39 -61.04 4.80
C ALA A 169 -34.90 -61.28 4.44
N THR A 170 -33.89 -61.06 5.30
CA THR A 170 -33.85 -60.91 6.79
C THR A 170 -32.84 -59.82 7.23
N SER A 171 -32.89 -59.37 8.49
CA SER A 171 -32.04 -58.32 9.12
C SER A 171 -30.83 -58.91 9.90
N PRO A 172 -30.00 -58.15 10.70
CA PRO A 172 -29.76 -56.70 10.81
C PRO A 172 -28.26 -56.27 10.95
N SER A 173 -28.01 -54.96 11.17
CA SER A 173 -26.93 -54.36 11.99
C SER A 173 -25.48 -54.18 11.47
N SER A 174 -25.08 -52.91 11.31
CA SER A 174 -23.76 -52.34 11.69
C SER A 174 -23.78 -50.79 11.68
N SER A 175 -22.88 -50.13 12.41
CA SER A 175 -22.72 -48.66 12.56
C SER A 175 -21.20 -48.31 12.51
N PRO A 176 -20.69 -47.06 12.66
CA PRO A 176 -21.33 -45.75 12.95
C PRO A 176 -20.76 -44.50 12.17
N ALA A 177 -21.18 -43.29 12.62
CA ALA A 177 -20.42 -42.02 12.71
C ALA A 177 -20.35 -40.97 11.54
N HIS A 178 -21.06 -39.85 11.74
CA HIS A 178 -20.65 -38.43 11.53
C HIS A 178 -20.36 -37.90 10.09
N PRO A 179 -20.26 -36.55 9.84
CA PRO A 179 -20.28 -35.39 10.75
C PRO A 179 -21.37 -34.31 10.47
N ARG A 180 -21.19 -33.10 11.04
CA ARG A 180 -22.05 -31.90 10.95
C ARG A 180 -21.76 -31.03 9.70
N GLY A 181 -22.69 -30.13 9.34
CA GLY A 181 -22.32 -28.83 8.72
C GLY A 181 -23.30 -28.27 7.68
N ALA A 182 -24.41 -27.65 8.11
CA ALA A 182 -25.28 -26.88 7.21
C ALA A 182 -24.95 -25.38 7.28
N SER A 183 -24.72 -24.75 6.13
CA SER A 183 -24.49 -23.31 6.01
C SER A 183 -25.47 -22.71 5.01
N SER A 184 -26.36 -21.82 5.48
CA SER A 184 -27.33 -21.12 4.65
C SER A 184 -26.71 -19.89 3.98
N SER A 185 -26.75 -19.83 2.64
CA SER A 185 -26.42 -18.62 1.88
C SER A 185 -27.68 -17.92 1.38
N SER A 186 -27.76 -16.62 1.61
CA SER A 186 -28.84 -15.75 1.11
C SER A 186 -28.25 -14.43 0.64
N SER A 187 -28.59 -14.00 -0.58
CA SER A 187 -28.25 -12.68 -1.13
C SER A 187 -29.06 -11.57 -0.44
N PRO A 188 -28.66 -10.30 -0.61
CA PRO A 188 -29.30 -9.54 -1.69
C PRO A 188 -28.35 -8.57 -2.45
N SER A 189 -28.91 -7.87 -3.44
CA SER A 189 -28.29 -6.78 -4.20
C SER A 189 -29.05 -5.47 -3.95
N ILE A 190 -28.42 -4.29 -4.17
CA ILE A 190 -29.02 -3.09 -4.82
C ILE A 190 -28.02 -1.90 -4.85
N HIS A 191 -27.75 -1.41 -6.07
CA HIS A 191 -27.38 -0.07 -6.58
C HIS A 191 -26.40 0.93 -5.86
N PRO A 192 -25.72 1.82 -6.63
CA PRO A 192 -24.69 2.74 -6.14
C PRO A 192 -25.19 4.18 -5.87
N SER A 193 -24.32 5.06 -5.38
CA SER A 193 -24.55 6.52 -5.30
C SER A 193 -23.26 7.31 -5.56
N SER A 194 -23.40 8.50 -6.15
CA SER A 194 -22.30 9.41 -6.51
C SER A 194 -22.04 10.46 -5.41
N PRO A 195 -20.83 11.07 -5.34
CA PRO A 195 -20.50 12.04 -4.31
C PRO A 195 -21.08 13.44 -4.57
N ALA A 196 -21.23 14.21 -3.49
CA ALA A 196 -21.53 15.65 -3.51
C ALA A 196 -20.50 16.43 -2.67
N SER A 197 -20.32 17.71 -2.99
CA SER A 197 -19.35 18.63 -2.35
C SER A 197 -20.04 19.63 -1.43
N LEU A 198 -19.25 20.55 -0.82
CA LEU A 198 -19.61 21.64 0.12
C LEU A 198 -19.61 21.25 1.61
N SER A 199 -19.38 22.14 2.58
CA SER A 199 -18.39 23.25 2.71
C SER A 199 -18.56 23.96 4.07
N SER A 200 -17.45 24.29 4.73
CA SER A 200 -17.30 25.40 5.70
C SER A 200 -17.92 25.32 7.13
N SER A 201 -17.39 26.19 7.99
CA SER A 201 -17.97 26.80 9.22
C SER A 201 -17.89 26.07 10.59
N GLN A 202 -16.81 26.36 11.31
CA GLN A 202 -16.81 27.21 12.53
C GLN A 202 -17.74 26.85 13.73
N VAL A 203 -17.14 26.52 14.88
CA VAL A 203 -17.76 26.61 16.23
C VAL A 203 -16.74 27.20 17.24
N HIS A 204 -17.26 27.79 18.32
CA HIS A 204 -16.63 28.78 19.22
C HIS A 204 -15.70 28.26 20.33
N THR A 205 -15.05 29.24 20.97
CA THR A 205 -14.22 29.21 22.19
C THR A 205 -15.00 29.15 23.51
N ASP A 206 -14.49 28.42 24.51
CA ASP A 206 -14.52 28.75 25.94
C ASP A 206 -13.59 27.77 26.71
N GLY A 207 -13.02 28.03 27.89
CA GLY A 207 -13.04 29.29 28.67
C GLY A 207 -13.03 29.11 30.20
N LYS A 208 -11.90 28.76 30.85
CA LYS A 208 -11.75 28.92 32.32
C LYS A 208 -10.29 29.04 32.82
N LEU A 209 -10.15 29.52 34.06
CA LEU A 209 -8.93 30.00 34.74
C LEU A 209 -8.62 29.21 36.02
N ASP A 210 -7.34 29.16 36.40
CA ASP A 210 -6.73 29.43 37.74
C ASP A 210 -5.21 29.20 37.59
N ARG A 211 -4.23 30.04 37.96
CA ARG A 211 -3.99 31.15 38.92
C ARG A 211 -3.21 30.73 40.17
N VAL A 212 -2.34 31.64 40.66
CA VAL A 212 -1.35 31.56 41.76
C VAL A 212 0.04 31.06 41.30
N GLY A 213 1.16 31.76 41.57
CA GLY A 213 1.32 32.97 42.38
C GLY A 213 2.64 33.75 42.21
N GLU A 214 2.82 34.70 43.13
CA GLU A 214 3.79 35.81 43.25
C GLU A 214 5.29 35.38 43.26
N GLY A 215 6.29 36.26 43.07
CA GLY A 215 6.28 37.73 43.13
C GLY A 215 7.51 38.45 42.50
N PRO A 216 8.12 39.51 43.10
CA PRO A 216 8.42 40.76 42.37
C PRO A 216 9.88 41.29 42.53
N PRO A 217 10.20 42.58 42.27
CA PRO A 217 10.25 43.29 40.97
C PRO A 217 11.63 43.93 40.69
N GLY A 218 11.85 44.55 39.51
CA GLY A 218 13.18 45.07 39.12
C GLY A 218 13.26 46.23 38.10
N SER A 219 12.71 47.40 38.45
CA SER A 219 13.01 48.73 37.86
C SER A 219 12.60 49.01 36.38
N PRO A 220 12.48 50.29 35.95
CA PRO A 220 11.47 50.65 34.93
C PRO A 220 12.01 51.14 33.57
N GLU A 221 11.22 50.94 32.52
CA GLU A 221 11.17 51.79 31.32
C GLU A 221 10.37 53.08 31.60
N PRO A 222 10.60 54.18 30.85
CA PRO A 222 9.94 55.47 31.10
C PRO A 222 8.48 55.50 30.63
N GLU A 223 7.62 56.19 31.39
CA GLU A 223 6.26 56.54 30.94
C GLU A 223 6.29 57.51 29.74
N PRO A 224 5.34 57.41 28.78
CA PRO A 224 5.10 58.48 27.83
C PRO A 224 4.61 59.73 28.60
N VAL A 225 5.26 60.86 28.36
CA VAL A 225 4.93 62.13 29.04
C VAL A 225 3.53 62.60 28.61
N ARG A 226 2.72 63.04 29.57
CA ARG A 226 1.39 63.62 29.32
C ARG A 226 1.44 64.77 28.33
N ASP A 227 0.42 64.87 27.48
CA ASP A 227 0.14 66.06 26.69
C ASP A 227 0.10 67.31 27.59
N VAL A 228 0.70 68.40 27.09
CA VAL A 228 0.69 69.72 27.75
C VAL A 228 -0.15 70.66 26.89
N ASP A 229 -1.12 71.35 27.50
CA ASP A 229 -2.18 72.09 26.84
C ASP A 229 -1.71 73.14 25.81
N LEU A 230 -1.75 72.80 24.52
CA LEU A 230 -1.41 73.73 23.43
C LEU A 230 -2.46 74.82 23.17
N ASP A 231 -3.68 74.70 23.73
CA ASP A 231 -4.70 75.75 23.66
C ASP A 231 -4.36 76.97 24.55
N GLY A 232 -3.49 76.82 25.55
CA GLY A 232 -3.09 77.92 26.43
C GLY A 232 -2.35 79.06 25.72
N GLN A 233 -1.59 78.78 24.65
CA GLN A 233 -0.74 79.77 23.99
C GLN A 233 -1.46 80.64 22.95
N LYS A 234 -2.50 80.13 22.26
CA LYS A 234 -3.28 80.93 21.29
C LYS A 234 -4.02 82.09 21.98
N MET A 235 -4.58 81.82 23.16
CA MET A 235 -5.31 82.81 23.98
C MET A 235 -4.43 83.96 24.54
N ALA A 236 -3.11 83.81 24.52
CA ALA A 236 -2.18 84.86 24.98
C ALA A 236 -1.90 85.87 23.85
N GLN A 237 -1.42 85.40 22.70
CA GLN A 237 -1.01 86.27 21.59
C GLN A 237 -2.17 87.07 20.96
N GLN A 238 -3.41 86.59 21.08
CA GLN A 238 -4.59 87.32 20.61
C GLN A 238 -4.91 88.55 21.49
N LYS A 239 -4.67 88.48 22.81
CA LYS A 239 -4.97 89.58 23.75
C LYS A 239 -3.99 90.74 23.62
N ASP A 240 -2.71 90.46 23.37
CA ASP A 240 -1.71 91.51 23.12
C ASP A 240 -2.00 92.31 21.83
N LEU A 241 -2.77 91.74 20.90
CA LEU A 241 -3.24 92.43 19.70
C LEU A 241 -4.47 93.31 19.96
N GLU A 242 -5.47 92.80 20.70
CA GLU A 242 -6.69 93.55 21.06
C GLU A 242 -6.39 94.76 21.97
N VAL A 243 -5.41 94.64 22.87
CA VAL A 243 -4.94 95.76 23.72
C VAL A 243 -4.34 96.90 22.87
N LEU A 244 -3.67 96.57 21.76
CA LEU A 244 -3.06 97.57 20.88
C LEU A 244 -4.08 98.24 19.94
N GLU A 245 -5.13 97.53 19.51
CA GLU A 245 -6.23 98.15 18.74
C GLU A 245 -7.14 99.03 19.63
N SER A 246 -7.34 98.65 20.90
CA SER A 246 -8.20 99.38 21.85
C SER A 246 -7.77 100.84 22.08
N VAL A 247 -6.48 101.15 21.94
CA VAL A 247 -5.94 102.51 22.10
C VAL A 247 -6.21 103.39 20.87
N LEU A 248 -6.45 102.81 19.68
CA LEU A 248 -6.50 103.53 18.40
C LEU A 248 -7.90 103.77 17.82
N ARG A 249 -8.98 103.26 18.44
CA ARG A 249 -10.37 103.54 18.01
C ARG A 249 -11.08 104.69 18.74
N SER A 250 -10.46 105.29 19.76
CA SER A 250 -11.14 106.25 20.65
C SER A 250 -11.01 107.73 20.21
N ARG A 251 -11.68 108.13 19.10
CA ARG A 251 -12.36 109.45 18.93
C ARG A 251 -12.88 109.70 17.50
N ALA A 252 -14.17 109.45 17.28
CA ALA A 252 -15.07 110.06 16.28
C ALA A 252 -16.53 109.65 16.62
N PRO A 253 -17.58 110.35 16.15
CA PRO A 253 -17.63 111.58 15.35
C PRO A 253 -18.56 112.68 15.95
N GLU A 254 -18.92 113.66 15.12
CA GLU A 254 -20.08 114.61 15.20
C GLU A 254 -20.02 115.80 16.18
N GLY A 255 -20.54 116.95 15.73
CA GLY A 255 -20.52 118.23 16.48
C GLY A 255 -20.43 119.54 15.66
N ASP A 256 -20.95 119.59 14.44
CA ASP A 256 -21.32 120.86 13.75
C ASP A 256 -22.77 121.25 14.12
N PRO A 257 -23.24 122.52 13.94
CA PRO A 257 -22.54 123.71 13.42
C PRO A 257 -22.68 124.97 14.32
N GLU A 258 -21.94 126.05 13.97
CA GLU A 258 -22.31 127.49 14.01
C GLU A 258 -21.02 128.31 13.75
N ASP A 259 -20.79 128.89 12.57
CA ASP A 259 -21.40 130.09 11.96
C ASP A 259 -21.10 131.42 12.70
N TRP A 260 -20.03 132.10 12.27
CA TRP A 260 -19.80 133.54 12.52
C TRP A 260 -18.92 134.18 11.41
N GLU A 261 -19.44 134.28 10.18
CA GLU A 261 -18.96 135.30 9.22
C GLU A 261 -19.90 136.51 9.21
N SER A 262 -19.46 137.68 9.71
CA SER A 262 -19.90 138.99 9.18
C SER A 262 -19.07 140.20 9.62
N ARG A 263 -18.20 140.62 8.71
CA ARG A 263 -17.96 142.01 8.25
C ARG A 263 -18.61 143.17 9.04
N GLY A 264 -17.77 144.16 9.39
CA GLY A 264 -17.83 145.44 8.66
C GLY A 264 -18.11 146.75 9.43
N SER A 265 -17.23 147.74 9.18
CA SER A 265 -17.47 149.20 9.19
C SER A 265 -17.86 149.93 10.49
N GLY A 266 -17.29 151.12 10.71
CA GLY A 266 -17.80 152.08 11.70
C GLY A 266 -16.84 153.21 12.08
N ASN A 267 -16.88 154.34 11.37
CA ASN A 267 -16.24 155.58 11.81
C ASN A 267 -17.09 156.31 12.86
N LEU A 268 -16.46 156.86 13.91
CA LEU A 268 -16.86 158.13 14.53
C LEU A 268 -15.65 158.68 15.33
N ALA A 269 -14.93 159.73 14.94
CA ALA A 269 -15.32 161.11 14.61
C ALA A 269 -15.59 162.03 15.82
N ASN A 270 -14.49 162.56 16.38
CA ASN A 270 -14.24 164.00 16.59
C ASN A 270 -15.25 164.88 17.36
N SER A 271 -14.79 165.45 18.48
CA SER A 271 -15.23 166.76 19.05
C SER A 271 -14.36 167.17 20.26
N ARG A 272 -14.08 168.45 20.57
CA ARG A 272 -14.16 169.72 19.80
C ARG A 272 -13.57 170.89 20.62
N SER A 273 -12.72 171.74 20.00
CA SER A 273 -12.56 173.19 20.30
C SER A 273 -12.14 173.60 21.76
N SER A 274 -11.89 174.86 22.17
CA SER A 274 -11.96 176.17 21.49
C SER A 274 -10.93 177.19 22.04
N SER A 275 -10.30 177.93 21.11
CA SER A 275 -9.86 179.35 21.13
C SER A 275 -10.21 180.30 22.30
N GLY A 276 -9.29 181.25 22.61
CA GLY A 276 -9.53 182.51 23.33
C GLY A 276 -8.39 183.54 23.14
N LEU A 277 -8.69 184.85 23.14
CA LEU A 277 -7.75 185.94 22.76
C LEU A 277 -7.76 187.16 23.72
N SER A 278 -6.58 187.69 24.05
CA SER A 278 -6.30 189.13 24.34
C SER A 278 -4.77 189.32 24.48
N ARG A 279 -4.02 190.29 23.91
CA ARG A 279 -4.19 191.69 23.42
C ARG A 279 -3.54 192.69 24.38
N GLN A 280 -2.68 193.55 23.81
CA GLN A 280 -2.02 194.74 24.41
C GLN A 280 -0.76 194.41 25.25
N GLU A 281 0.41 195.07 25.11
CA GLU A 281 0.84 196.22 24.29
C GLU A 281 2.22 195.93 23.62
N ARG A 282 2.60 196.73 22.62
CA ARG A 282 3.85 196.58 21.81
C ARG A 282 5.14 196.64 22.64
N SER A 283 6.08 195.70 22.40
CA SER A 283 7.32 196.01 21.63
C SER A 283 8.52 195.01 21.79
N ARG A 284 8.33 193.68 21.64
CA ARG A 284 9.45 192.79 21.21
C ARG A 284 9.07 191.45 20.55
N GLN A 285 7.96 191.42 19.81
CA GLN A 285 7.41 190.27 19.07
C GLN A 285 8.30 189.80 17.88
N LEU A 286 9.51 189.31 18.16
CA LEU A 286 10.48 188.87 17.15
C LEU A 286 11.36 187.67 17.58
N TRP A 287 11.22 187.17 18.80
CA TRP A 287 12.03 186.06 19.33
C TRP A 287 11.23 184.79 19.65
N GLU A 288 9.91 184.90 19.86
CA GLU A 288 9.03 183.76 20.19
C GLU A 288 8.60 183.00 18.92
N ASP A 289 8.26 183.72 17.85
CA ASP A 289 7.85 183.14 16.55
C ASP A 289 8.92 182.18 16.00
N ILE A 290 10.21 182.50 16.18
CA ILE A 290 11.35 181.65 15.80
C ILE A 290 11.33 180.32 16.57
N SER A 291 11.08 180.37 17.89
CA SER A 291 10.97 179.18 18.74
C SER A 291 9.83 178.26 18.29
N THR A 292 8.69 178.83 17.87
CA THR A 292 7.54 178.01 17.41
C THR A 292 7.82 177.29 16.09
N VAL A 293 8.57 177.90 15.17
CA VAL A 293 8.99 177.26 13.91
C VAL A 293 10.01 176.15 14.17
N GLU A 294 10.93 176.35 15.13
CA GLU A 294 11.91 175.34 15.54
C GLU A 294 11.26 174.14 16.25
N GLU A 295 10.23 174.38 17.07
CA GLU A 295 9.38 173.33 17.63
C GLU A 295 8.60 172.56 16.56
N ASP A 296 7.92 173.23 15.62
CA ASP A 296 7.09 172.55 14.62
C ASP A 296 7.94 171.80 13.59
N SER A 297 9.13 172.30 13.28
CA SER A 297 10.16 171.54 12.54
C SER A 297 10.58 170.29 13.33
N SER A 298 10.76 170.40 14.65
CA SER A 298 11.07 169.25 15.51
C SER A 298 9.94 168.22 15.55
N LYS A 299 8.67 168.66 15.60
CA LYS A 299 7.47 167.79 15.53
C LYS A 299 7.36 167.10 14.16
N LEU A 300 7.63 167.82 13.06
CA LEU A 300 7.65 167.24 11.72
C LEU A 300 8.75 166.18 11.58
N ASN A 301 9.97 166.45 12.06
CA ASN A 301 11.07 165.48 12.06
C ASN A 301 10.75 164.24 12.94
N ALA A 302 10.10 164.42 14.09
CA ALA A 302 9.66 163.31 14.94
C ALA A 302 8.54 162.46 14.29
N LEU A 303 7.65 163.07 13.52
CA LEU A 303 6.64 162.36 12.73
C LEU A 303 7.25 161.64 11.53
N GLN A 304 8.24 162.23 10.86
CA GLN A 304 9.00 161.61 9.77
C GLN A 304 9.78 160.39 10.27
N LEU A 305 10.50 160.51 11.39
CA LEU A 305 11.17 159.38 12.04
C LEU A 305 10.21 158.24 12.38
N ARG A 306 9.03 158.55 12.96
CA ARG A 306 8.00 157.53 13.23
C ARG A 306 7.43 156.90 11.96
N LEU A 307 7.28 157.67 10.89
CA LEU A 307 6.84 157.16 9.59
C LEU A 307 7.89 156.20 9.02
N ASP A 308 9.17 156.58 9.01
CA ASP A 308 10.27 155.77 8.50
C ASP A 308 10.51 154.50 9.36
N GLU A 309 10.36 154.60 10.69
CA GLU A 309 10.30 153.45 11.59
C GLU A 309 9.13 152.53 11.24
N SER A 310 7.92 153.06 11.03
CA SER A 310 6.74 152.24 10.67
C SER A 310 6.87 151.58 9.29
N GLN A 311 7.49 152.26 8.31
CA GLN A 311 7.78 151.67 7.00
C GLN A 311 8.83 150.57 7.10
N LYS A 312 9.87 150.77 7.92
CA LYS A 312 10.90 149.77 8.19
C LYS A 312 10.34 148.55 8.92
N VAL A 313 9.40 148.74 9.85
CA VAL A 313 8.64 147.65 10.48
C VAL A 313 7.79 146.91 9.44
N LEU A 314 7.00 147.61 8.62
CA LEU A 314 6.18 146.99 7.56
C LEU A 314 7.01 146.25 6.49
N LEU A 315 8.20 146.73 6.16
CA LEU A 315 9.13 146.01 5.28
C LEU A 315 9.64 144.74 5.95
N LYS A 316 10.08 144.82 7.21
CA LYS A 316 10.51 143.65 7.97
C LYS A 316 9.37 142.64 8.13
N GLU A 317 8.14 143.07 8.44
CA GLU A 317 6.96 142.18 8.53
C GLU A 317 6.66 141.48 7.20
N ARG A 318 6.93 142.12 6.05
CA ARG A 318 6.82 141.48 4.73
C ARG A 318 7.94 140.47 4.47
N GLU A 319 9.17 140.78 4.89
CA GLU A 319 10.32 139.87 4.81
C GLU A 319 10.13 138.65 5.72
N ASP A 320 9.75 138.88 6.98
CA ASP A 320 9.42 137.85 7.98
C ASP A 320 8.22 137.01 7.48
N LYS A 321 7.17 137.61 6.90
CA LYS A 321 6.05 136.87 6.27
C LYS A 321 6.52 136.01 5.09
N LEU A 322 7.38 136.53 4.21
CA LEU A 322 7.92 135.75 3.08
C LEU A 322 8.85 134.62 3.55
N ALA A 323 9.60 134.82 4.63
CA ALA A 323 10.41 133.78 5.27
C ALA A 323 9.53 132.70 5.90
N LEU A 324 8.44 133.08 6.58
CA LEU A 324 7.45 132.16 7.12
C LEU A 324 6.73 131.37 6.02
N SER A 325 6.27 132.00 4.94
CA SER A 325 5.65 131.30 3.79
C SER A 325 6.61 130.27 3.19
N LYS A 326 7.86 130.63 2.91
CA LYS A 326 8.90 129.69 2.45
C LYS A 326 9.23 128.59 3.46
N SER A 327 8.93 128.79 4.75
CA SER A 327 9.08 127.77 5.77
C SER A 327 7.87 126.85 5.85
N ILE A 328 6.66 127.35 5.60
CA ILE A 328 5.44 126.56 5.46
C ILE A 328 5.56 125.68 4.22
N GLU A 329 5.89 126.23 3.05
CA GLU A 329 6.10 125.50 1.79
C GLU A 329 7.10 124.35 1.94
N ARG A 330 8.22 124.58 2.66
CA ARG A 330 9.18 123.50 3.00
C ARG A 330 8.58 122.45 3.91
N LEU A 331 7.92 122.85 5.00
CA LEU A 331 7.29 121.92 5.94
C LEU A 331 6.18 121.09 5.28
N GLU A 332 5.43 121.67 4.33
CA GLU A 332 4.41 120.97 3.52
C GLU A 332 5.04 119.98 2.55
N ALA A 333 6.17 120.34 1.92
CA ALA A 333 6.94 119.43 1.06
C ALA A 333 7.60 118.29 1.87
N GLU A 334 8.17 118.59 3.03
CA GLU A 334 8.72 117.62 3.98
C GLU A 334 7.62 116.66 4.49
N LEU A 335 6.47 117.19 4.90
CA LEU A 335 5.30 116.41 5.34
C LEU A 335 4.74 115.52 4.22
N SER A 336 4.74 116.01 2.97
CA SER A 336 4.35 115.22 1.80
C SER A 336 5.35 114.11 1.49
N GLN A 337 6.65 114.38 1.63
CA GLN A 337 7.69 113.36 1.50
C GLN A 337 7.60 112.31 2.62
N TRP A 338 7.29 112.70 3.86
CA TRP A 338 7.09 111.77 4.97
C TRP A 338 5.85 110.89 4.80
N LYS A 339 4.75 111.40 4.20
CA LYS A 339 3.59 110.58 3.80
C LYS A 339 3.98 109.51 2.79
N LEU A 340 4.68 109.87 1.72
CA LEU A 340 5.13 108.91 0.70
C LEU A 340 6.06 107.83 1.30
N LYS A 341 7.04 108.22 2.11
CA LYS A 341 7.91 107.28 2.85
C LYS A 341 7.12 106.34 3.76
N TYR A 342 6.07 106.84 4.42
CA TYR A 342 5.21 106.01 5.27
C TYR A 342 4.39 105.01 4.46
N GLU A 343 3.84 105.43 3.30
CA GLU A 343 3.13 104.52 2.40
C GLU A 343 4.05 103.45 1.79
N GLU A 344 5.26 103.81 1.38
CA GLU A 344 6.29 102.88 0.89
C GLU A 344 6.68 101.88 1.97
N LEU A 345 6.95 102.34 3.19
CA LEU A 345 7.26 101.49 4.33
C LEU A 345 6.06 100.58 4.71
N SER A 346 4.83 101.07 4.58
CA SER A 346 3.62 100.27 4.82
C SER A 346 3.42 99.19 3.75
N LYS A 347 3.69 99.49 2.48
CA LYS A 347 3.67 98.51 1.38
C LYS A 347 4.75 97.44 1.59
N SER A 348 5.99 97.86 1.86
CA SER A 348 7.11 96.96 2.16
C SER A 348 6.85 96.08 3.39
N LYS A 349 6.26 96.62 4.46
CA LYS A 349 5.81 95.85 5.63
C LYS A 349 4.76 94.79 5.24
N GLN A 350 3.78 95.15 4.41
CA GLN A 350 2.74 94.22 3.96
C GLN A 350 3.30 93.12 3.04
N GLU A 351 4.28 93.44 2.20
CA GLU A 351 4.99 92.49 1.34
C GLU A 351 5.85 91.52 2.17
N ALA A 352 6.62 92.03 3.14
CA ALA A 352 7.37 91.20 4.08
C ALA A 352 6.45 90.26 4.89
N LEU A 353 5.28 90.73 5.33
CA LEU A 353 4.28 89.88 6.00
C LEU A 353 3.72 88.79 5.08
N LYS A 354 3.45 89.10 3.80
CA LYS A 354 3.05 88.08 2.79
C LYS A 354 4.15 87.04 2.57
N GLN A 355 5.41 87.47 2.46
CA GLN A 355 6.56 86.57 2.31
C GLN A 355 6.73 85.66 3.53
N VAL A 356 6.64 86.21 4.75
CA VAL A 356 6.71 85.43 5.99
C VAL A 356 5.55 84.44 6.11
N ASN A 357 4.34 84.79 5.67
CA ASN A 357 3.21 83.85 5.68
C ASN A 357 3.37 82.73 4.64
N LEU A 358 3.79 83.06 3.41
CA LEU A 358 4.09 82.04 2.39
C LEU A 358 5.21 81.09 2.83
N LEU A 359 6.25 81.59 3.49
CA LEU A 359 7.32 80.74 4.05
C LEU A 359 6.79 79.84 5.19
N LYS A 360 5.86 80.32 6.02
CA LYS A 360 5.20 79.47 7.03
C LYS A 360 4.33 78.39 6.38
N GLU A 361 3.57 78.72 5.34
CA GLU A 361 2.75 77.77 4.58
C GLU A 361 3.65 76.70 3.93
N MET A 362 4.72 77.10 3.23
CA MET A 362 5.69 76.17 2.65
C MET A 362 6.38 75.27 3.70
N HIS A 363 6.75 75.80 4.87
CA HIS A 363 7.31 74.99 5.95
C HIS A 363 6.26 74.06 6.59
N GLN A 364 5.00 74.48 6.65
CA GLN A 364 3.90 73.67 7.18
C GLN A 364 3.55 72.50 6.25
N ASP A 365 3.55 72.73 4.94
CA ASP A 365 3.40 71.69 3.91
C ASP A 365 4.55 70.67 3.97
N GLU A 366 5.80 71.14 4.11
CA GLU A 366 6.97 70.27 4.18
C GLU A 366 7.02 69.46 5.48
N LEU A 367 6.63 70.05 6.62
CA LEU A 367 6.42 69.31 7.87
C LEU A 367 5.29 68.28 7.75
N GLY A 368 4.26 68.56 6.94
CA GLY A 368 3.22 67.60 6.58
C GLY A 368 3.80 66.39 5.86
N ARG A 369 4.52 66.60 4.75
CA ARG A 369 5.18 65.53 3.99
C ARG A 369 6.13 64.68 4.84
N ILE A 370 6.98 65.33 5.63
CA ILE A 370 7.92 64.63 6.52
C ILE A 370 7.18 63.78 7.56
N SER A 371 6.00 64.21 8.01
CA SER A 371 5.15 63.42 8.92
C SER A 371 4.51 62.22 8.21
N GLU A 372 3.98 62.42 7.00
CA GLU A 372 3.42 61.36 6.15
C GLU A 372 4.47 60.28 5.80
N ASP A 373 5.67 60.70 5.36
CA ASP A 373 6.81 59.80 5.08
C ASP A 373 7.21 58.98 6.32
N LEU A 374 7.25 59.60 7.51
CA LEU A 374 7.57 58.93 8.77
C LEU A 374 6.48 57.95 9.21
N GLU A 375 5.19 58.26 8.99
CA GLU A 375 4.10 57.33 9.26
C GLU A 375 4.14 56.10 8.35
N ASP A 376 4.46 56.27 7.06
CA ASP A 376 4.65 55.17 6.12
C ASP A 376 5.90 54.33 6.43
N GLU A 377 7.03 54.94 6.84
CA GLU A 377 8.20 54.21 7.33
C GLU A 377 7.89 53.39 8.60
N LEU A 378 7.14 53.95 9.56
CA LEU A 378 6.69 53.26 10.76
C LEU A 378 5.72 52.11 10.43
N GLY A 379 4.83 52.30 9.45
CA GLY A 379 3.95 51.25 8.91
C GLY A 379 4.72 50.11 8.25
N ALA A 380 5.69 50.45 7.39
CA ALA A 380 6.57 49.48 6.74
C ALA A 380 7.42 48.71 7.76
N ARG A 381 7.95 49.40 8.78
CA ARG A 381 8.70 48.79 9.88
C ARG A 381 7.84 47.83 10.69
N THR A 382 6.62 48.24 11.07
CA THR A 382 5.64 47.39 11.77
C THR A 382 5.27 46.16 10.94
N SER A 383 5.19 46.27 9.60
CA SER A 383 5.00 45.14 8.69
C SER A 383 6.21 44.19 8.67
N MET A 384 7.43 44.71 8.78
CA MET A 384 8.66 43.91 8.88
C MET A 384 8.74 43.16 10.21
N ASP A 385 8.49 43.83 11.34
CA ASP A 385 8.57 43.22 12.66
C ASP A 385 7.51 42.12 12.87
N LYS A 386 6.31 42.26 12.27
CA LYS A 386 5.30 41.17 12.19
C LYS A 386 5.84 39.94 11.44
N LYS A 387 6.44 40.11 10.26
CA LYS A 387 7.06 39.01 9.49
C LYS A 387 8.22 38.35 10.24
N LEU A 388 8.99 39.12 11.00
CA LEU A 388 10.05 38.58 11.87
C LEU A 388 9.47 37.75 13.03
N ALA A 389 8.33 38.13 13.60
CA ALA A 389 7.62 37.32 14.60
C ALA A 389 7.04 36.03 13.99
N GLU A 390 6.40 36.11 12.81
CA GLU A 390 5.89 34.95 12.07
C GLU A 390 7.01 33.93 11.75
N LEU A 391 8.17 34.40 11.27
CA LEU A 391 9.31 33.54 10.97
C LEU A 391 9.96 32.91 12.21
N ARG A 392 9.91 33.59 13.37
CA ARG A 392 10.34 33.01 14.66
C ARG A 392 9.37 31.91 15.12
N ALA A 393 8.06 32.19 15.09
CA ALA A 393 7.04 31.21 15.45
C ALA A 393 7.09 29.96 14.56
N GLU A 394 7.30 30.10 13.25
CA GLU A 394 7.49 28.95 12.35
C GLU A 394 8.80 28.20 12.64
N MET A 395 9.88 28.88 13.00
CA MET A 395 11.13 28.24 13.42
C MET A 395 10.95 27.41 14.70
N GLU A 396 10.26 27.95 15.70
CA GLU A 396 9.92 27.25 16.95
C GLU A 396 9.00 26.05 16.68
N ARG A 397 7.97 26.23 15.83
CA ARG A 397 7.07 25.16 15.38
C ARG A 397 7.83 24.01 14.73
N LEU A 398 8.77 24.32 13.82
CA LEU A 398 9.62 23.33 13.15
C LEU A 398 10.62 22.65 14.10
N GLN A 399 11.14 23.35 15.13
CA GLN A 399 11.98 22.73 16.16
C GLN A 399 11.19 21.71 17.01
N VAL A 400 9.96 22.04 17.41
CA VAL A 400 9.06 21.14 18.14
C VAL A 400 8.68 19.92 17.27
N GLU A 401 8.39 20.12 15.97
CA GLU A 401 8.16 19.02 15.04
C GLU A 401 9.40 18.13 14.86
N ASN A 402 10.59 18.71 14.76
CA ASN A 402 11.85 17.96 14.64
C ASN A 402 12.08 17.05 15.86
N ALA A 403 11.93 17.60 17.07
CA ALA A 403 12.02 16.84 18.32
C ALA A 403 10.95 15.74 18.42
N ALA A 404 9.72 16.03 18.00
CA ALA A 404 8.64 15.05 17.96
C ALA A 404 8.91 13.91 16.94
N GLU A 405 9.54 14.20 15.79
CA GLU A 405 9.95 13.19 14.82
C GLU A 405 11.13 12.34 15.31
N TRP A 406 12.11 12.92 16.02
CA TRP A 406 13.14 12.12 16.71
C TRP A 406 12.51 11.15 17.71
N GLY A 407 11.59 11.63 18.54
CA GLY A 407 10.85 10.80 19.49
C GLY A 407 9.91 9.78 18.81
N ARG A 408 9.42 10.02 17.58
CA ARG A 408 8.71 9.01 16.76
C ARG A 408 9.67 7.96 16.23
N ARG A 409 10.80 8.39 15.67
CA ARG A 409 11.85 7.54 15.10
C ARG A 409 12.40 6.54 16.12
N GLU A 410 12.77 7.02 17.31
CA GLU A 410 13.32 6.17 18.37
C GLU A 410 12.34 5.04 18.75
N ARG A 411 11.07 5.36 18.96
CA ARG A 411 10.02 4.36 19.24
C ARG A 411 9.90 3.33 18.13
N LEU A 412 9.82 3.77 16.87
CA LEU A 412 9.76 2.87 15.71
C LEU A 412 11.03 2.00 15.57
N GLU A 413 12.20 2.51 15.96
CA GLU A 413 13.46 1.76 15.97
C GLU A 413 13.45 0.69 17.10
N THR A 414 12.92 1.00 18.28
CA THR A 414 12.72 0.00 19.35
C THR A 414 11.69 -1.06 18.99
N GLU A 415 10.57 -0.68 18.34
CA GLU A 415 9.52 -1.60 17.88
C GLU A 415 10.03 -2.52 16.77
N LYS A 416 10.74 -1.98 15.78
CA LYS A 416 11.47 -2.76 14.77
C LYS A 416 12.37 -3.81 15.42
N LEU A 417 13.20 -3.41 16.38
CA LEU A 417 14.12 -4.33 17.08
C LEU A 417 13.37 -5.37 17.94
N ALA A 418 12.15 -5.10 18.39
CA ALA A 418 11.30 -6.11 19.04
C ALA A 418 10.75 -7.11 18.01
N LEU A 419 10.16 -6.61 16.92
CA LEU A 419 9.64 -7.41 15.82
C LEU A 419 10.71 -8.30 15.16
N GLU A 420 11.95 -7.81 15.00
CA GLU A 420 13.08 -8.61 14.50
C GLU A 420 13.41 -9.80 15.42
N ARG A 421 13.35 -9.60 16.74
CA ARG A 421 13.57 -10.69 17.72
C ARG A 421 12.44 -11.72 17.68
N ASP A 422 11.19 -11.28 17.62
CA ASP A 422 10.04 -12.20 17.57
C ASP A 422 9.94 -12.92 16.23
N ASN A 423 10.26 -12.26 15.12
CA ASN A 423 10.36 -12.90 13.81
C ASN A 423 11.50 -13.94 13.76
N LYS A 424 12.60 -13.74 14.51
CA LYS A 424 13.64 -14.76 14.72
C LYS A 424 13.13 -15.96 15.54
N LYS A 425 12.35 -15.73 16.60
CA LYS A 425 11.72 -16.82 17.38
C LYS A 425 10.77 -17.65 16.51
N LEU A 426 9.93 -16.99 15.72
CA LEU A 426 8.96 -17.65 14.84
C LEU A 426 9.63 -18.47 13.73
N ARG A 427 10.78 -18.03 13.18
CA ARG A 427 11.57 -18.87 12.24
C ARG A 427 12.08 -20.13 12.91
N ALA A 428 12.72 -20.02 14.08
CA ALA A 428 13.20 -21.18 14.83
C ALA A 428 12.07 -22.17 15.16
N GLN A 429 10.89 -21.68 15.56
CA GLN A 429 9.71 -22.52 15.80
C GLN A 429 9.18 -23.19 14.53
N ALA A 430 9.28 -22.55 13.36
CA ALA A 430 8.93 -23.18 12.09
C ALA A 430 9.94 -24.27 11.72
N GLU A 431 11.24 -24.00 11.86
CA GLU A 431 12.34 -24.94 11.63
C GLU A 431 12.21 -26.18 12.55
N ASP A 432 11.94 -25.99 13.84
CA ASP A 432 11.68 -27.06 14.83
C ASP A 432 10.48 -27.95 14.43
N LEU A 433 9.40 -27.35 13.92
CA LEU A 433 8.20 -28.07 13.50
C LEU A 433 8.40 -28.79 12.16
N GLU A 434 9.16 -28.20 11.24
CA GLU A 434 9.55 -28.83 9.98
C GLU A 434 10.48 -30.03 10.21
N GLU A 435 11.44 -29.95 11.14
CA GLU A 435 12.24 -31.12 11.52
C GLU A 435 11.37 -32.20 12.16
N GLN A 436 10.47 -31.84 13.08
CA GLN A 436 9.55 -32.82 13.68
C GLN A 436 8.67 -33.52 12.64
N LEU A 437 8.17 -32.80 11.64
CA LEU A 437 7.42 -33.37 10.52
C LEU A 437 8.32 -34.25 9.63
N ALA A 438 9.55 -33.82 9.33
CA ALA A 438 10.51 -34.62 8.57
C ALA A 438 10.89 -35.92 9.32
N LYS A 439 11.09 -35.84 10.64
CA LYS A 439 11.38 -36.98 11.53
C LYS A 439 10.21 -37.97 11.54
N LYS A 440 8.97 -37.50 11.71
CA LYS A 440 7.76 -38.35 11.63
C LYS A 440 7.59 -38.99 10.24
N ARG A 441 7.85 -38.25 9.15
CA ARG A 441 7.85 -38.79 7.78
C ARG A 441 8.88 -39.91 7.60
N ARG A 442 10.12 -39.71 8.07
CA ARG A 442 11.17 -40.76 8.05
C ARG A 442 10.75 -41.99 8.85
N GLN A 443 10.22 -41.80 10.07
CA GLN A 443 9.75 -42.90 10.93
C GLN A 443 8.61 -43.71 10.30
N ALA A 444 7.62 -43.03 9.70
CA ALA A 444 6.54 -43.69 8.98
C ALA A 444 7.05 -44.46 7.74
N ALA A 445 7.98 -43.86 6.98
CA ALA A 445 8.60 -44.54 5.83
C ALA A 445 9.41 -45.78 6.25
N SER A 446 10.16 -45.73 7.35
CA SER A 446 10.89 -46.91 7.86
C SER A 446 9.97 -48.01 8.36
N ALA A 447 8.83 -47.67 8.98
CA ALA A 447 7.84 -48.66 9.41
C ALA A 447 7.19 -49.37 8.20
N LEU A 448 6.77 -48.60 7.19
CA LEU A 448 6.22 -49.16 5.96
C LEU A 448 7.22 -50.02 5.18
N ASP A 449 8.52 -49.67 5.21
CA ASP A 449 9.60 -50.48 4.62
C ASP A 449 9.83 -51.79 5.39
N THR A 450 9.75 -51.79 6.73
CA THR A 450 9.81 -53.04 7.51
C THR A 450 8.58 -53.92 7.29
N ASP A 451 7.38 -53.34 7.26
CA ASP A 451 6.13 -54.07 7.06
C ASP A 451 6.08 -54.68 5.64
N LEU A 452 6.51 -53.92 4.62
CA LEU A 452 6.63 -54.38 3.25
C LEU A 452 7.61 -55.55 3.11
N LYS A 453 8.75 -55.52 3.82
CA LYS A 453 9.73 -56.62 3.83
C LYS A 453 9.19 -57.87 4.56
N ALA A 454 8.46 -57.69 5.66
CA ALA A 454 7.79 -58.80 6.34
C ALA A 454 6.76 -59.48 5.43
N ILE A 455 5.86 -58.69 4.81
CA ILE A 455 4.84 -59.17 3.86
C ILE A 455 5.49 -59.84 2.64
N GLN A 456 6.62 -59.33 2.13
CA GLN A 456 7.37 -59.99 1.05
C GLN A 456 7.95 -61.34 1.47
N SER A 457 8.47 -61.47 2.70
CA SER A 457 8.97 -62.74 3.23
C SER A 457 7.85 -63.76 3.40
N GLU A 458 6.73 -63.36 4.03
CA GLU A 458 5.56 -64.23 4.17
C GLU A 458 4.99 -64.65 2.80
N LEU A 459 4.91 -63.73 1.83
CA LEU A 459 4.44 -64.05 0.49
C LEU A 459 5.38 -65.03 -0.24
N PHE A 460 6.69 -64.94 -0.02
CA PHE A 460 7.65 -65.91 -0.55
C PHE A 460 7.47 -67.30 0.10
N GLU A 461 7.33 -67.35 1.43
CA GLU A 461 7.07 -68.59 2.18
C GLU A 461 5.76 -69.25 1.76
N ARG A 462 4.65 -68.49 1.68
CA ARG A 462 3.34 -69.01 1.21
C ARG A 462 3.42 -69.53 -0.23
N ASN A 463 4.18 -68.89 -1.11
CA ASN A 463 4.39 -69.39 -2.48
C ASN A 463 5.19 -70.70 -2.51
N LYS A 464 6.17 -70.87 -1.60
CA LYS A 464 6.91 -72.12 -1.42
C LYS A 464 6.01 -73.23 -0.86
N GLU A 465 5.28 -72.96 0.23
CA GLU A 465 4.28 -73.88 0.80
C GLU A 465 3.27 -74.36 -0.27
N LEU A 466 2.80 -73.44 -1.12
CA LEU A 466 1.87 -73.72 -2.21
C LEU A 466 2.52 -74.57 -3.34
N ALA A 467 3.80 -74.36 -3.64
CA ALA A 467 4.56 -75.22 -4.56
C ALA A 467 4.76 -76.64 -4.01
N ASP A 468 5.11 -76.76 -2.72
CA ASP A 468 5.26 -78.04 -2.03
C ASP A 468 3.92 -78.79 -1.98
N LEU A 469 2.81 -78.11 -1.66
CA LEU A 469 1.46 -78.66 -1.72
C LEU A 469 1.06 -79.12 -3.14
N ARG A 470 1.41 -78.36 -4.19
CA ARG A 470 1.21 -78.78 -5.60
C ARG A 470 1.98 -80.06 -5.93
N HIS A 471 3.22 -80.20 -5.43
CA HIS A 471 4.01 -81.41 -5.61
C HIS A 471 3.39 -82.61 -4.88
N VAL A 472 3.03 -82.46 -3.60
CA VAL A 472 2.37 -83.50 -2.80
C VAL A 472 1.04 -83.93 -3.41
N HIS A 473 0.19 -82.99 -3.83
CA HIS A 473 -1.06 -83.28 -4.53
C HIS A 473 -0.82 -84.06 -5.83
N SER A 474 0.20 -83.69 -6.61
CA SER A 474 0.54 -84.40 -7.85
C SER A 474 1.02 -85.84 -7.58
N LYS A 475 1.78 -86.06 -6.50
CA LYS A 475 2.21 -87.38 -6.05
C LYS A 475 1.02 -88.24 -5.58
N LEU A 476 0.13 -87.69 -4.76
CA LEU A 476 -1.10 -88.36 -4.31
C LEU A 476 -2.03 -88.69 -5.49
N LYS A 477 -2.16 -87.79 -6.47
CA LYS A 477 -2.92 -88.04 -7.70
C LYS A 477 -2.37 -89.23 -8.49
N LYS A 478 -1.04 -89.35 -8.61
CA LYS A 478 -0.40 -90.51 -9.25
C LYS A 478 -0.67 -91.81 -8.46
N GLN A 479 -0.50 -91.79 -7.14
CA GLN A 479 -0.79 -92.94 -6.28
C GLN A 479 -2.27 -93.37 -6.33
N PHE A 480 -3.20 -92.42 -6.43
CA PHE A 480 -4.62 -92.70 -6.61
C PHE A 480 -4.90 -93.33 -7.99
N GLN A 481 -4.25 -92.87 -9.05
CA GLN A 481 -4.34 -93.48 -10.38
C GLN A 481 -3.76 -94.91 -10.41
N GLU A 482 -2.61 -95.12 -9.76
CA GLU A 482 -1.99 -96.45 -9.57
C GLU A 482 -2.94 -97.40 -8.83
N LYS A 483 -3.51 -96.98 -7.69
CA LYS A 483 -4.49 -97.78 -6.94
C LYS A 483 -5.81 -98.00 -7.68
N THR A 484 -6.25 -97.05 -8.49
CA THR A 484 -7.42 -97.23 -9.37
C THR A 484 -7.15 -98.30 -10.44
N ALA A 485 -5.94 -98.32 -11.01
CA ALA A 485 -5.53 -99.37 -11.95
C ALA A 485 -5.41 -100.74 -11.26
N GLU A 486 -4.75 -100.82 -10.10
CA GLU A 486 -4.68 -102.06 -9.29
C GLU A 486 -6.08 -102.63 -9.00
N LEU A 487 -7.02 -101.78 -8.58
CA LEU A 487 -8.40 -102.17 -8.31
C LEU A 487 -9.10 -102.67 -9.58
N ALA A 488 -8.91 -102.01 -10.73
CA ALA A 488 -9.44 -102.49 -12.02
C ALA A 488 -8.84 -103.85 -12.43
N HIS A 489 -7.56 -104.11 -12.15
CA HIS A 489 -6.95 -105.43 -12.37
C HIS A 489 -7.44 -106.49 -11.35
N ALA A 490 -7.74 -106.10 -10.11
CA ALA A 490 -8.36 -106.98 -9.12
C ALA A 490 -9.79 -107.38 -9.54
N ASN A 491 -10.62 -106.41 -9.94
CA ASN A 491 -11.98 -106.66 -10.42
C ASN A 491 -12.01 -107.62 -11.61
N ARG A 492 -11.16 -107.44 -12.62
CA ARG A 492 -11.06 -108.37 -13.77
C ARG A 492 -10.74 -109.82 -13.37
N ARG A 493 -9.94 -110.02 -12.31
CA ARG A 493 -9.68 -111.38 -11.77
C ARG A 493 -10.91 -111.95 -11.07
N VAL A 494 -11.63 -111.14 -10.30
CA VAL A 494 -12.91 -111.53 -9.69
C VAL A 494 -13.94 -111.87 -10.78
N GLU A 495 -14.05 -111.07 -11.84
CA GLU A 495 -14.90 -111.31 -13.01
C GLU A 495 -14.56 -112.64 -13.71
N SER A 496 -13.26 -112.97 -13.86
CA SER A 496 -12.79 -114.25 -14.39
C SER A 496 -13.18 -115.43 -13.50
N HIS A 497 -12.89 -115.34 -12.19
CA HIS A 497 -13.26 -116.39 -11.25
C HIS A 497 -14.78 -116.55 -11.11
N GLU A 498 -15.56 -115.47 -11.23
CA GLU A 498 -17.01 -115.56 -11.35
C GLU A 498 -17.45 -116.31 -12.61
N ALA A 499 -16.80 -116.09 -13.76
CA ALA A 499 -17.09 -116.80 -15.00
C ALA A 499 -16.70 -118.29 -14.92
N GLU A 500 -15.56 -118.61 -14.29
CA GLU A 500 -15.13 -119.96 -13.97
C GLU A 500 -16.14 -120.67 -13.04
N VAL A 501 -16.58 -120.01 -11.96
CA VAL A 501 -17.61 -120.52 -11.04
C VAL A 501 -18.96 -120.71 -11.75
N LYS A 502 -19.35 -119.81 -12.66
CA LYS A 502 -20.55 -119.99 -13.50
C LYS A 502 -20.41 -121.20 -14.43
N LYS A 503 -19.26 -121.40 -15.08
CA LYS A 503 -18.97 -122.57 -15.92
C LYS A 503 -18.97 -123.87 -15.13
N LEU A 504 -18.36 -123.89 -13.94
CA LEU A 504 -18.33 -125.06 -13.05
C LEU A 504 -19.72 -125.42 -12.53
N ARG A 505 -20.56 -124.43 -12.19
CA ARG A 505 -21.97 -124.66 -11.83
C ARG A 505 -22.74 -125.33 -12.97
N LEU A 506 -22.61 -124.82 -14.20
CA LEU A 506 -23.25 -125.43 -15.38
C LEU A 506 -22.77 -126.87 -15.62
N ARG A 507 -21.47 -127.17 -15.51
CA ARG A 507 -20.98 -128.56 -15.63
C ARG A 507 -21.44 -129.46 -14.47
N VAL A 508 -21.66 -128.92 -13.27
CA VAL A 508 -22.27 -129.66 -12.15
C VAL A 508 -23.76 -129.92 -12.38
N GLU A 509 -24.49 -128.99 -13.01
CA GLU A 509 -25.88 -129.20 -13.42
C GLU A 509 -26.00 -130.23 -14.55
N GLU A 510 -25.05 -130.22 -15.50
CA GLU A 510 -24.92 -131.22 -16.57
C GLU A 510 -24.54 -132.61 -16.02
N LEU A 511 -23.54 -132.71 -15.15
CA LEU A 511 -23.16 -133.95 -14.45
C LEU A 511 -24.30 -134.54 -13.61
N LYS A 512 -25.15 -133.71 -12.99
CA LYS A 512 -26.35 -134.18 -12.28
C LYS A 512 -27.39 -134.77 -13.23
N LYS A 513 -27.49 -134.24 -14.45
CA LYS A 513 -28.37 -134.78 -15.48
C LYS A 513 -27.82 -136.09 -16.05
N GLU A 514 -26.52 -136.15 -16.34
CA GLU A 514 -25.82 -137.38 -16.74
C GLU A 514 -25.96 -138.48 -15.67
N LEU A 515 -25.82 -138.13 -14.38
CA LEU A 515 -26.04 -139.05 -13.26
C LEU A 515 -27.49 -139.55 -13.22
N GLY A 516 -28.49 -138.67 -13.30
CA GLY A 516 -29.89 -139.08 -13.31
C GLY A 516 -30.24 -139.99 -14.50
N GLN A 517 -29.63 -139.77 -15.66
CA GLN A 517 -29.78 -140.66 -16.82
C GLN A 517 -29.12 -142.03 -16.58
N ALA A 518 -27.96 -142.09 -15.93
CA ALA A 518 -27.33 -143.35 -15.54
C ALA A 518 -28.10 -144.09 -14.42
N GLU A 519 -28.79 -143.35 -13.54
CA GLU A 519 -29.71 -143.91 -12.54
C GLU A 519 -30.96 -144.50 -13.22
N ASP A 520 -31.56 -143.80 -14.19
CA ASP A 520 -32.67 -144.30 -15.02
C ASP A 520 -32.26 -145.56 -15.82
N GLU A 521 -31.07 -145.57 -16.44
CA GLU A 521 -30.52 -146.73 -17.17
C GLU A 521 -30.24 -147.92 -16.23
N LEU A 522 -29.74 -147.67 -15.02
CA LEU A 522 -29.54 -148.71 -14.02
C LEU A 522 -30.87 -149.30 -13.55
N ASP A 523 -31.91 -148.48 -13.38
CA ASP A 523 -33.23 -148.97 -12.98
C ASP A 523 -33.94 -149.68 -14.13
N GLU A 524 -33.74 -149.27 -15.40
CA GLU A 524 -34.15 -150.07 -16.57
C GLU A 524 -33.40 -151.41 -16.60
N SER A 525 -32.08 -151.42 -16.37
CA SER A 525 -31.28 -152.64 -16.28
C SER A 525 -31.78 -153.57 -15.16
N HIS A 526 -32.01 -153.07 -13.94
CA HIS A 526 -32.65 -153.84 -12.87
C HIS A 526 -34.08 -154.31 -13.22
N ASN A 527 -34.83 -153.56 -14.04
CA ASN A 527 -36.12 -154.02 -14.56
C ASN A 527 -35.97 -155.12 -15.62
N GLN A 528 -34.91 -155.09 -16.44
CA GLN A 528 -34.55 -156.18 -17.34
C GLN A 528 -34.10 -157.42 -16.56
N THR A 529 -33.23 -157.28 -15.55
CA THR A 529 -32.84 -158.37 -14.64
C THR A 529 -34.06 -158.98 -13.95
N ARG A 530 -35.00 -158.16 -13.44
CA ARG A 530 -36.26 -158.65 -12.85
C ARG A 530 -37.19 -159.33 -13.85
N LYS A 531 -37.17 -158.97 -15.15
CA LYS A 531 -37.89 -159.69 -16.22
C LYS A 531 -37.22 -161.03 -16.53
N LEU A 532 -35.90 -161.05 -16.68
CA LEU A 532 -35.12 -162.26 -16.95
C LEU A 532 -35.18 -163.24 -15.78
N GLN A 533 -35.16 -162.77 -14.53
CA GLN A 533 -35.32 -163.61 -13.34
C GLN A 533 -36.68 -164.32 -13.33
N ARG A 534 -37.79 -163.60 -13.56
CA ARG A 534 -39.11 -164.25 -13.66
C ARG A 534 -39.16 -165.29 -14.79
N SER A 535 -38.57 -164.99 -15.94
CA SER A 535 -38.47 -165.96 -17.04
C SER A 535 -37.59 -167.17 -16.70
N LEU A 536 -36.54 -166.99 -15.90
CA LEU A 536 -35.73 -168.08 -15.36
C LEU A 536 -36.49 -168.91 -14.34
N ASP A 537 -37.22 -168.27 -13.42
CA ASP A 537 -38.07 -168.93 -12.42
C ASP A 537 -39.18 -169.74 -13.12
N GLU A 538 -39.80 -169.21 -14.16
CA GLU A 538 -40.77 -169.92 -15.03
C GLU A 538 -40.13 -171.13 -15.76
N GLN A 539 -38.87 -171.04 -16.19
CA GLN A 539 -38.14 -172.17 -16.78
C GLN A 539 -37.71 -173.22 -15.73
N VAL A 540 -37.40 -172.78 -14.51
CA VAL A 540 -37.15 -173.68 -13.37
C VAL A 540 -38.44 -174.41 -13.00
N GLU A 541 -39.57 -173.72 -12.86
CA GLU A 541 -40.87 -174.37 -12.58
C GLU A 541 -41.27 -175.36 -13.68
N GLN A 542 -41.02 -175.05 -14.96
CA GLN A 542 -41.20 -176.02 -16.06
C GLN A 542 -40.28 -177.24 -15.91
N THR A 543 -39.03 -177.04 -15.52
CA THR A 543 -38.04 -178.11 -15.30
C THR A 543 -38.42 -178.99 -14.11
N GLU A 544 -38.84 -178.40 -13.00
CA GLU A 544 -39.30 -179.10 -11.79
C GLU A 544 -40.58 -179.90 -12.09
N ASN A 545 -41.54 -179.34 -12.83
CA ASN A 545 -42.74 -180.08 -13.26
C ASN A 545 -42.39 -181.28 -14.16
N LEU A 546 -41.38 -181.17 -15.02
CA LEU A 546 -40.86 -182.30 -15.82
C LEU A 546 -40.10 -183.32 -14.95
N GLN A 547 -39.38 -182.88 -13.91
CA GLN A 547 -38.76 -183.77 -12.92
C GLN A 547 -39.79 -184.55 -12.10
N VAL A 548 -40.88 -183.91 -11.63
CA VAL A 548 -41.98 -184.60 -10.94
C VAL A 548 -42.64 -185.65 -11.85
N GLN A 549 -42.78 -185.37 -13.15
CA GLN A 549 -43.26 -186.37 -14.12
C GLN A 549 -42.28 -187.54 -14.27
N LEU A 550 -40.97 -187.27 -14.32
CA LEU A 550 -39.93 -188.31 -14.35
C LEU A 550 -39.95 -189.17 -13.07
N GLU A 551 -40.11 -188.57 -11.88
CA GLU A 551 -40.22 -189.31 -10.61
C GLU A 551 -41.50 -190.15 -10.53
N HIS A 552 -42.62 -189.67 -11.09
CA HIS A 552 -43.86 -190.45 -11.19
C HIS A 552 -43.70 -191.68 -12.09
N LEU A 553 -42.96 -191.54 -13.19
CA LEU A 553 -42.63 -192.65 -14.10
C LEU A 553 -41.63 -193.62 -13.46
N GLN A 554 -40.58 -193.14 -12.80
CA GLN A 554 -39.63 -193.97 -12.05
C GLN A 554 -40.32 -194.73 -10.90
N SER A 555 -41.27 -194.11 -10.21
CA SER A 555 -42.05 -194.74 -9.13
C SER A 555 -42.93 -195.88 -9.65
N ARG A 556 -43.45 -195.79 -10.88
CA ARG A 556 -44.15 -196.90 -11.55
C ARG A 556 -43.21 -198.01 -12.04
N LEU A 557 -41.98 -197.68 -12.44
CA LEU A 557 -41.01 -198.63 -12.99
C LEU A 557 -40.28 -199.47 -11.92
N ARG A 558 -40.44 -199.15 -10.63
CA ARG A 558 -39.63 -199.72 -9.52
C ARG A 558 -40.02 -201.15 -9.08
N ARG A 559 -40.61 -201.97 -9.96
CA ARG A 559 -41.07 -203.33 -9.65
C ARG A 559 -40.66 -204.31 -10.76
N GLN A 560 -39.87 -205.33 -10.38
CA GLN A 560 -39.31 -206.44 -11.19
C GLN A 560 -37.92 -206.18 -11.85
N GLN A 561 -37.03 -207.16 -11.62
CA GLN A 561 -35.56 -207.24 -11.85
C GLN A 561 -35.10 -207.08 -13.35
N GLN A 562 -33.84 -206.80 -13.73
CA GLN A 562 -32.54 -206.70 -13.01
C GLN A 562 -31.53 -205.79 -13.78
N ASN A 563 -30.34 -205.54 -13.20
CA ASN A 563 -29.21 -204.71 -13.72
C ASN A 563 -28.34 -205.48 -14.76
N PRO A 564 -27.32 -204.91 -15.49
CA PRO A 564 -26.84 -203.51 -15.59
C PRO A 564 -26.38 -202.96 -16.99
N GLY A 565 -26.26 -201.63 -17.14
CA GLY A 565 -25.02 -200.99 -17.65
C GLY A 565 -24.92 -200.28 -19.04
N LEU A 566 -24.09 -199.21 -19.04
CA LEU A 566 -23.22 -198.63 -20.12
C LEU A 566 -23.75 -197.64 -21.21
N PHE A 567 -22.89 -196.62 -21.48
CA PHE A 567 -22.90 -195.55 -22.52
C PHE A 567 -24.04 -194.49 -22.52
N GLY A 568 -23.82 -193.21 -22.90
CA GLY A 568 -22.53 -192.52 -23.11
C GLY A 568 -22.54 -191.09 -23.72
N LYS A 569 -21.80 -190.16 -23.07
CA LYS A 569 -20.90 -189.09 -23.61
C LYS A 569 -21.35 -187.96 -24.58
N MET A 570 -21.08 -186.70 -24.13
CA MET A 570 -20.59 -185.52 -24.90
C MET A 570 -21.56 -184.87 -25.93
N ARG A 571 -21.45 -183.61 -26.41
CA ARG A 571 -20.45 -182.48 -26.41
C ARG A 571 -21.22 -181.16 -26.78
N SER A 572 -20.74 -179.88 -26.86
CA SER A 572 -19.46 -179.16 -26.60
C SER A 572 -19.68 -177.61 -26.67
N ALA A 573 -18.71 -176.81 -26.19
CA ALA A 573 -18.32 -175.46 -26.68
C ALA A 573 -19.17 -174.22 -26.25
N ARG A 574 -18.66 -172.96 -26.24
CA ARG A 574 -17.33 -172.40 -26.64
C ARG A 574 -17.02 -171.02 -26.00
N PHE A 575 -15.79 -170.53 -26.25
CA PHE A 575 -15.20 -169.17 -26.05
C PHE A 575 -14.58 -168.81 -24.68
N SER A 576 -13.24 -168.89 -24.67
CA SER A 576 -12.28 -168.02 -23.94
C SER A 576 -12.01 -166.74 -24.79
N PRO A 577 -11.08 -165.79 -24.50
CA PRO A 577 -9.85 -165.85 -23.66
C PRO A 577 -9.76 -164.63 -22.69
N GLU A 578 -8.65 -163.99 -22.28
CA GLU A 578 -7.16 -164.05 -22.38
C GLU A 578 -6.61 -163.24 -21.16
N ASN A 579 -5.38 -163.29 -20.63
CA ASN A 579 -4.18 -164.14 -20.76
C ASN A 579 -3.34 -164.03 -19.44
N PRO A 580 -2.18 -164.70 -19.27
CA PRO A 580 -1.35 -164.64 -18.03
C PRO A 580 -0.08 -163.75 -18.15
N ASP A 581 0.84 -163.91 -17.19
CA ASP A 581 2.19 -163.33 -17.07
C ASP A 581 2.26 -161.80 -16.79
N GLY A 582 3.31 -161.22 -16.20
CA GLY A 582 4.57 -161.75 -15.64
C GLY A 582 5.29 -160.66 -14.79
N PRO A 583 6.47 -160.92 -14.16
CA PRO A 583 7.00 -160.04 -13.10
C PRO A 583 8.36 -159.35 -13.35
N THR A 584 8.67 -158.34 -12.51
CA THR A 584 9.99 -157.74 -12.16
C THR A 584 10.69 -156.73 -13.10
N SER A 585 11.57 -155.92 -12.47
CA SER A 585 12.79 -155.25 -12.99
C SER A 585 12.72 -153.86 -13.66
N ASP A 586 13.03 -152.83 -12.86
CA ASP A 586 14.21 -151.91 -12.95
C ASP A 586 14.80 -151.37 -14.29
N MET A 587 15.50 -150.22 -14.14
CA MET A 587 16.42 -149.48 -15.04
C MET A 587 15.86 -148.39 -15.98
N ASP A 588 16.00 -147.13 -15.52
CA ASP A 588 16.83 -146.03 -16.10
C ASP A 588 16.61 -145.40 -17.52
N GLU A 589 17.30 -144.26 -17.66
CA GLU A 589 17.67 -143.44 -18.86
C GLU A 589 16.68 -142.42 -19.50
N GLU A 590 16.91 -141.16 -19.10
CA GLU A 590 17.24 -139.97 -19.94
C GLU A 590 16.21 -139.19 -20.83
N ASP A 591 16.11 -137.90 -20.46
CA ASP A 591 16.33 -136.68 -21.29
C ASP A 591 15.22 -135.82 -21.98
N GLU A 592 15.62 -134.55 -22.13
CA GLU A 592 15.08 -133.41 -22.95
C GLU A 592 13.65 -132.87 -22.67
N GLU A 593 13.35 -131.57 -22.86
CA GLU A 593 14.13 -130.33 -22.73
C GLU A 593 13.18 -129.10 -22.58
N LEU A 594 13.73 -127.90 -22.29
CA LEU A 594 13.20 -126.55 -22.57
C LEU A 594 11.69 -126.21 -22.41
N GLN A 595 11.39 -125.35 -21.41
CA GLN A 595 10.77 -124.02 -21.63
C GLN A 595 10.89 -123.18 -20.34
N LEU A 596 11.54 -122.00 -20.32
CA LEU A 596 11.29 -120.72 -21.01
C LEU A 596 10.06 -119.92 -20.52
N GLN A 597 10.39 -118.90 -19.73
CA GLN A 597 9.98 -117.49 -19.93
C GLN A 597 8.61 -116.99 -19.39
N ILE A 598 8.68 -116.34 -18.22
CA ILE A 598 8.23 -114.95 -17.89
C ILE A 598 7.06 -114.41 -18.75
N PRO A 599 5.94 -113.91 -18.14
CA PRO A 599 5.96 -113.10 -16.91
C PRO A 599 5.09 -113.57 -15.73
#